data_AF-A0A4Y8ICY4-F1
#
_entry.id   AF-A0A4Y8ICY4-F1
#
_cell.length_a   1.000
_cell.length_b   1.000
_cell.length_c   1.000
_cell.angle_alpha   90.00
_cell.angle_beta   90.00
_cell.angle_gamma   90.00
#
_symmetry.space_group_name_H-M   'P 1'
#
loop_
_entity.id
_entity.type
_entity.pdbx_description
1 polymer ?
#
loop_
_entity_poly.entity_id
_entity_poly.type
_entity_poly.pdbx_seq_one_letter_code
_entity_poly.pdbx_strand_id
1 'polypeptide(L)'
;MKRKKLRHSEYYDMQYCFDNLYTQSVNGQNFYDLMKLISSNENIRLAYRNIKRNTGSKTVGTDKLTIGDIKPLSVESVVKHVQSMLQNYEPDSVRRVFISKENGKVRPLGIPTIWDRIVQQCILQVLEPVCEAKFHKHSYGFRPNRSTHHAKARLEALINIVGLYHCIDVDIKGFFDNVDHSKLLKQIWTLGIKDKSLISIISKLLKAEIDEEGVPTKGTPQGGILSPLLSNIVLNELDWWISNQWETFKSNHEYKHNGSKVKALKKSNLKEVYIVRYADDFKVLCRTRSQAIRMNYAIKGFLKTRLHLDTSEEKSKVVNLKKNPSEFLGFSFRAKKKGKTKLGYVAQSNMTKQAKSKAFTKIKDSIKTIQRKPCNETVWHFNTVVMGIQNYYAAATQISKNLSELSSKLNKTLYNRLKNVRVEAEFEELTKTLQKRYKGYLPQYYKIQDMVIVPVYAQRHKTNLCFTQSICNYTVNGREKIHNNLKAINKKVLSHIMKNYIPNQTIEYNDNRISRFIAQYGRCAISGVELGLNNWHCHYKIPYHLSKNDSYSNLIVLHESILNLVYLKDKDKIQRVINELQLNNKQLEKINELRKQYNYEII
;
A
#
# COMPACT_ATOMS: atom_id res chain seq x y z
N MET A 1 -12.29 2.97 1.87
CA MET A 1 -11.49 2.58 3.06
C MET A 1 -10.15 3.31 3.08
N LYS A 2 -10.13 4.58 3.50
CA LYS A 2 -8.92 5.40 3.56
C LYS A 2 -8.02 4.87 4.69
N ARG A 3 -6.84 4.37 4.29
CA ARG A 3 -5.60 4.07 5.06
C ARG A 3 -5.79 3.20 6.32
N LYS A 4 -5.70 1.87 6.15
CA LYS A 4 -5.84 0.86 7.23
C LYS A 4 -4.66 0.85 8.22
N LYS A 5 -3.41 1.02 7.73
CA LYS A 5 -2.19 0.98 8.58
C LYS A 5 -2.20 2.05 9.67
N LEU A 6 -2.49 3.31 9.32
CA LEU A 6 -2.55 4.42 10.27
C LEU A 6 -3.54 4.15 11.41
N ARG A 7 -4.73 3.68 11.05
CA ARG A 7 -5.75 3.27 12.01
C ARG A 7 -5.27 2.15 12.93
N HIS A 8 -4.57 1.15 12.39
CA HIS A 8 -4.00 0.11 13.24
C HIS A 8 -2.98 0.71 14.24
N SER A 9 -2.08 1.59 13.81
CA SER A 9 -1.12 2.24 14.73
C SER A 9 -1.80 2.99 15.88
N GLU A 10 -2.89 3.71 15.59
CA GLU A 10 -3.73 4.36 16.60
C GLU A 10 -4.38 3.35 17.56
N TYR A 11 -4.83 2.20 17.06
CA TYR A 11 -5.49 1.14 17.85
C TYR A 11 -4.53 0.27 18.65
N TYR A 12 -3.22 0.48 18.57
CA TYR A 12 -2.23 -0.26 19.36
C TYR A 12 -1.40 0.69 20.23
N ASP A 13 -1.85 1.95 20.38
CA ASP A 13 -1.22 3.03 21.16
C ASP A 13 0.24 3.34 20.74
N MET A 14 0.61 2.87 19.55
CA MET A 14 1.94 3.06 19.00
C MET A 14 2.08 4.40 18.27
N GLN A 15 0.97 5.09 17.99
CA GLN A 15 0.99 6.33 17.22
C GLN A 15 1.82 7.42 17.91
N TYR A 16 1.68 7.59 19.23
CA TYR A 16 2.45 8.58 19.99
C TYR A 16 3.95 8.24 19.95
N CYS A 17 4.30 6.97 20.14
CA CYS A 17 5.68 6.48 20.02
C CYS A 17 6.26 6.78 18.63
N PHE A 18 5.52 6.50 17.55
CA PHE A 18 5.97 6.76 16.19
C PHE A 18 6.11 8.25 15.86
N ASP A 19 5.21 9.10 16.39
CA ASP A 19 5.31 10.55 16.26
C ASP A 19 6.55 11.11 16.97
N ASN A 20 6.84 10.58 18.16
CA ASN A 20 8.03 10.95 18.91
C ASN A 20 9.31 10.54 18.15
N LEU A 21 9.39 9.30 17.66
CA LEU A 21 10.52 8.84 16.83
C LEU A 21 10.73 9.72 15.59
N TYR A 22 9.65 10.07 14.90
CA TYR A 22 9.71 10.96 13.75
C TYR A 22 10.26 12.34 14.13
N THR A 23 9.74 12.93 15.21
CA THR A 23 10.16 14.26 15.70
C THR A 23 11.63 14.28 16.11
N GLN A 24 12.06 13.27 16.89
CA GLN A 24 13.46 13.10 17.27
C GLN A 24 14.38 12.95 16.05
N SER A 25 13.94 12.19 15.04
CA SER A 25 14.71 12.01 13.80
C SER A 25 14.80 13.31 13.02
N VAL A 26 13.72 14.09 12.88
CA VAL A 26 13.75 15.42 12.26
C VAL A 26 14.80 16.32 12.94
N ASN A 27 14.87 16.28 14.27
CA ASN A 27 15.83 17.04 15.08
C ASN A 27 17.26 16.51 15.02
N GLY A 28 17.53 15.42 14.29
CA GLY A 28 18.88 14.88 14.11
C GLY A 28 19.38 14.03 15.28
N GLN A 29 18.49 13.56 16.15
CA GLN A 29 18.86 12.69 17.27
C GLN A 29 19.30 11.30 16.79
N ASN A 30 20.13 10.65 17.60
CA ASN A 30 20.56 9.27 17.41
C ASN A 30 19.71 8.33 18.28
N PHE A 31 19.46 7.12 17.78
CA PHE A 31 18.63 6.11 18.41
C PHE A 31 19.48 4.89 18.79
N TYR A 32 19.60 4.60 20.08
CA TYR A 32 20.48 3.54 20.61
C TYR A 32 19.74 2.32 21.17
N ASP A 33 18.47 2.47 21.57
CA ASP A 33 17.67 1.43 22.22
C ASP A 33 16.29 1.30 21.54
N LEU A 34 16.31 1.03 20.23
CA LEU A 34 15.08 0.79 19.47
C LEU A 34 14.54 -0.62 19.71
N MET A 35 15.41 -1.57 20.07
CA MET A 35 15.03 -2.95 20.33
C MET A 35 13.95 -3.09 21.41
N LYS A 36 14.00 -2.28 22.49
CA LYS A 36 12.95 -2.26 23.52
C LYS A 36 11.56 -1.94 22.96
N LEU A 37 11.48 -1.02 22.00
CA LEU A 37 10.22 -0.68 21.34
C LEU A 37 9.81 -1.76 20.33
N ILE A 38 10.78 -2.33 19.61
CA ILE A 38 10.55 -3.38 18.62
C ILE A 38 9.96 -4.64 19.28
N SER A 39 10.47 -5.03 20.45
CA SER A 39 10.05 -6.20 21.22
C SER A 39 8.83 -5.97 22.13
N SER A 40 8.27 -4.75 22.15
CA SER A 40 7.08 -4.44 22.95
C SER A 40 5.86 -5.26 22.52
N ASN A 41 5.01 -5.60 23.50
CA ASN A 41 3.81 -6.41 23.30
C ASN A 41 2.86 -5.76 22.28
N GLU A 42 2.72 -4.43 22.36
CA GLU A 42 1.90 -3.60 21.50
C GLU A 42 2.39 -3.65 20.05
N ASN A 43 3.70 -3.52 19.82
CA ASN A 43 4.28 -3.54 18.48
C ASN A 43 4.19 -4.93 17.83
N ILE A 44 4.37 -6.01 18.60
CA ILE A 44 4.24 -7.39 18.10
C ILE A 44 2.80 -7.69 17.69
N ARG A 45 1.82 -7.31 18.52
CA ARG A 45 0.39 -7.48 18.18
C ARG A 45 0.00 -6.64 16.95
N LEU A 46 0.55 -5.43 16.83
CA LEU A 46 0.37 -4.60 15.65
C LEU A 46 1.04 -5.20 14.40
N ALA A 47 2.17 -5.87 14.55
CA ALA A 47 2.84 -6.59 13.46
C ALA A 47 1.97 -7.76 12.94
N TYR A 48 1.47 -8.59 13.84
CA TYR A 48 0.52 -9.66 13.52
C TYR A 48 -0.71 -9.13 12.77
N ARG A 49 -1.33 -8.07 13.31
CA ARG A 49 -2.48 -7.37 12.69
C ARG A 49 -2.20 -6.95 11.26
N ASN A 50 -1.03 -6.35 11.03
CA ASN A 50 -0.63 -5.85 9.73
C ASN A 50 -0.35 -6.99 8.74
N ILE A 51 0.21 -8.11 9.20
CA ILE A 51 0.50 -9.28 8.34
C ILE A 51 -0.75 -10.07 8.00
N LYS A 52 -1.65 -10.30 8.96
CA LYS A 52 -2.81 -11.20 8.80
C LYS A 52 -3.68 -10.93 7.56
N ARG A 53 -3.74 -9.68 7.11
CA ARG A 53 -4.54 -9.26 5.96
C ARG A 53 -3.71 -9.00 4.69
N ASN A 54 -2.39 -9.16 4.75
CA ASN A 54 -1.52 -9.08 3.59
C ASN A 54 -1.79 -10.27 2.67
N THR A 55 -1.71 -10.06 1.36
CA THR A 55 -1.94 -11.12 0.35
C THR A 55 -0.95 -12.27 0.49
N GLY A 56 0.29 -12.00 0.90
CA GLY A 56 1.33 -13.00 1.14
C GLY A 56 1.22 -13.76 2.47
N SER A 57 0.24 -13.44 3.33
CA SER A 57 0.11 -14.08 4.65
C SER A 57 -0.23 -15.58 4.60
N LYS A 58 -0.83 -16.00 3.48
CA LYS A 58 -1.16 -17.41 3.19
C LYS A 58 -0.05 -18.12 2.42
N THR A 59 1.04 -17.43 2.11
CA THR A 59 2.14 -18.00 1.33
C THR A 59 3.15 -18.64 2.28
N VAL A 60 3.39 -19.93 2.10
CA VAL A 60 4.30 -20.71 2.93
C VAL A 60 5.76 -20.28 2.77
N GLY A 61 6.52 -20.29 3.87
CA GLY A 61 7.98 -20.24 3.86
C GLY A 61 8.59 -21.61 3.60
N THR A 62 9.82 -21.82 4.06
CA THR A 62 10.52 -23.12 4.08
C THR A 62 9.92 -24.06 5.13
N ASP A 63 9.49 -23.51 6.27
CA ASP A 63 8.78 -24.16 7.38
C ASP A 63 7.38 -24.69 7.04
N LYS A 64 6.85 -24.38 5.85
CA LYS A 64 5.48 -24.70 5.40
C LYS A 64 4.37 -24.09 6.28
N LEU A 65 4.69 -23.18 7.20
CA LEU A 65 3.70 -22.50 8.04
C LEU A 65 3.17 -21.23 7.38
N THR A 66 1.99 -20.83 7.80
CA THR A 66 1.25 -19.65 7.33
C THR A 66 0.69 -18.86 8.50
N ILE A 67 0.03 -17.73 8.21
CA ILE A 67 -0.74 -17.04 9.26
C ILE A 67 -1.87 -17.93 9.85
N GLY A 68 -2.32 -18.94 9.09
CA GLY A 68 -3.29 -19.96 9.53
C GLY A 68 -2.87 -20.60 10.84
N ASP A 69 -1.60 -20.93 10.94
CA ASP A 69 -1.01 -21.69 12.05
C ASP A 69 -0.77 -20.82 13.28
N ILE A 70 -0.64 -19.50 13.09
CA ILE A 70 -0.48 -18.53 14.19
C ILE A 70 -1.83 -18.09 14.76
N LYS A 71 -2.89 -18.04 13.94
CA LYS A 71 -4.24 -17.63 14.37
C LYS A 71 -4.76 -18.30 15.65
N PRO A 72 -4.63 -19.63 15.84
CA PRO A 72 -5.16 -20.30 17.02
C PRO A 72 -4.29 -20.12 18.29
N LEU A 73 -3.07 -19.60 18.16
CA LEU A 73 -2.17 -19.43 19.30
C LEU A 73 -2.67 -18.33 20.25
N SER A 74 -2.32 -18.45 21.54
CA SER A 74 -2.58 -17.40 22.54
C SER A 74 -1.76 -16.15 22.26
N VAL A 75 -2.23 -14.98 22.72
CA VAL A 75 -1.49 -13.72 22.59
C VAL A 75 -0.12 -13.82 23.26
N GLU A 76 -0.06 -14.40 24.47
CA GLU A 76 1.17 -14.54 25.24
C GLU A 76 2.19 -15.45 24.55
N SER A 77 1.74 -16.57 23.99
CA SER A 77 2.61 -17.50 23.26
C SER A 77 3.26 -16.82 22.05
N VAL A 78 2.48 -16.09 21.25
CA VAL A 78 2.99 -15.36 20.08
C VAL A 78 3.99 -14.28 20.49
N VAL A 79 3.66 -13.51 21.53
CA VAL A 79 4.52 -12.42 22.03
C VAL A 79 5.83 -12.98 22.58
N LYS A 80 5.78 -13.98 23.46
CA LYS A 80 6.98 -14.61 24.03
C LYS A 80 7.85 -15.24 22.95
N HIS A 81 7.26 -15.90 21.96
CA HIS A 81 8.01 -16.48 20.85
C HIS A 81 8.76 -15.42 20.04
N VAL A 82 8.08 -14.34 19.64
CA VAL A 82 8.73 -13.24 18.89
C VAL A 82 9.80 -12.52 19.73
N GLN A 83 9.56 -12.34 21.04
CA GLN A 83 10.55 -11.76 21.95
C GLN A 83 11.80 -12.64 22.08
N SER A 84 11.61 -13.95 22.22
CA SER A 84 12.69 -14.93 22.25
C SER A 84 13.51 -14.91 20.95
N MET A 85 12.83 -14.86 19.79
CA MET A 85 13.51 -14.71 18.50
C MET A 85 14.32 -13.42 18.44
N LEU A 86 13.79 -12.29 18.93
CA LEU A 86 14.52 -11.01 18.89
C LEU A 86 15.76 -10.96 19.81
N GLN A 87 15.78 -11.76 20.89
CA GLN A 87 16.92 -11.81 21.82
C GLN A 87 18.12 -12.55 21.22
N ASN A 88 17.89 -13.73 20.64
CA ASN A 88 18.92 -14.49 19.92
C ASN A 88 18.46 -14.78 18.49
N TYR A 89 18.42 -13.74 17.67
CA TYR A 89 17.85 -13.85 16.34
C TYR A 89 18.74 -14.64 15.39
N GLU A 90 18.19 -15.72 14.85
CA GLU A 90 18.73 -16.48 13.73
C GLU A 90 17.61 -16.61 12.70
N PRO A 91 17.75 -16.02 11.49
CA PRO A 91 16.72 -16.09 10.48
C PRO A 91 16.62 -17.50 9.91
N ASP A 92 15.40 -17.93 9.62
CA ASP A 92 15.17 -19.17 8.88
C ASP A 92 15.62 -19.00 7.42
N SER A 93 15.82 -20.13 6.74
CA SER A 93 16.08 -20.13 5.30
C SER A 93 14.89 -19.56 4.51
N VAL A 94 15.21 -18.85 3.42
CA VAL A 94 14.25 -18.15 2.59
C VAL A 94 13.90 -19.01 1.38
N ARG A 95 12.61 -19.28 1.17
CA ARG A 95 12.15 -20.10 0.05
C ARG A 95 12.21 -19.35 -1.27
N ARG A 96 12.84 -19.93 -2.29
CA ARG A 96 12.94 -19.32 -3.63
C ARG A 96 11.68 -19.58 -4.47
N VAL A 97 11.18 -18.54 -5.12
CA VAL A 97 10.05 -18.63 -6.09
C VAL A 97 10.35 -17.79 -7.31
N PHE A 98 10.29 -18.38 -8.50
CA PHE A 98 10.48 -17.66 -9.75
C PHE A 98 9.16 -17.12 -10.29
N ILE A 99 9.10 -15.81 -10.53
CA ILE A 99 8.00 -15.17 -11.25
C ILE A 99 8.48 -14.76 -12.63
N SER A 100 7.80 -15.22 -13.68
CA SER A 100 8.11 -14.81 -15.05
C SER A 100 7.97 -13.29 -15.22
N LYS A 101 9.03 -12.65 -15.70
CA LYS A 101 8.98 -11.27 -16.22
C LYS A 101 8.48 -11.33 -17.66
N GLU A 102 8.04 -10.17 -18.11
CA GLU A 102 7.45 -9.98 -19.44
C GLU A 102 8.47 -10.08 -20.58
N ASN A 103 9.76 -10.03 -20.25
CA ASN A 103 10.88 -10.06 -21.19
C ASN A 103 11.40 -11.49 -21.39
N GLY A 104 10.66 -12.51 -20.94
CA GLY A 104 11.10 -13.91 -20.88
C GLY A 104 12.04 -14.24 -19.73
N LYS A 105 12.69 -13.22 -19.12
CA LYS A 105 13.52 -13.40 -17.92
C LYS A 105 12.67 -13.75 -16.69
N VAL A 106 13.24 -14.41 -15.70
CA VAL A 106 12.57 -14.66 -14.41
C VAL A 106 12.95 -13.60 -13.36
N ARG A 107 12.07 -13.39 -12.39
CA ARG A 107 12.32 -12.62 -11.15
C ARG A 107 12.40 -13.62 -10.00
N PRO A 108 13.57 -13.81 -9.37
CA PRO A 108 13.64 -14.58 -8.15
C PRO A 108 12.97 -13.78 -7.02
N LEU A 109 12.05 -14.41 -6.31
CA LEU A 109 11.53 -13.93 -5.04
C LEU A 109 12.05 -14.82 -3.92
N GLY A 110 12.42 -14.20 -2.80
CA GLY A 110 12.68 -14.88 -1.55
C GLY A 110 11.49 -14.69 -0.62
N ILE A 111 10.87 -15.79 -0.20
CA ILE A 111 9.72 -15.79 0.71
C ILE A 111 10.19 -16.28 2.09
N PRO A 112 10.34 -15.39 3.08
CA PRO A 112 10.70 -15.79 4.44
C PRO A 112 9.56 -16.55 5.13
N THR A 113 9.87 -17.23 6.24
CA THR A 113 8.89 -17.88 7.11
C THR A 113 7.89 -16.86 7.68
N ILE A 114 6.75 -17.35 8.17
CA ILE A 114 5.72 -16.44 8.71
C ILE A 114 6.21 -15.71 9.97
N TRP A 115 7.03 -16.37 10.79
CA TRP A 115 7.63 -15.80 11.99
C TRP A 115 8.66 -14.72 11.65
N ASP A 116 9.54 -14.97 10.69
CA ASP A 116 10.47 -13.95 10.19
C ASP A 116 9.76 -12.74 9.59
N ARG A 117 8.64 -12.96 8.90
CA ARG A 117 7.82 -11.85 8.42
C ARG A 117 7.26 -11.03 9.58
N ILE A 118 6.82 -11.64 10.68
CA ILE A 118 6.38 -10.92 11.89
C ILE A 118 7.52 -10.10 12.47
N VAL A 119 8.71 -10.68 12.63
CA VAL A 119 9.91 -9.98 13.11
C VAL A 119 10.27 -8.79 12.20
N GLN A 120 10.33 -9.00 10.88
CA GLN A 120 10.59 -7.93 9.91
C GLN A 120 9.54 -6.83 9.96
N GLN A 121 8.27 -7.18 10.22
CA GLN A 121 7.20 -6.21 10.37
C GLN A 121 7.32 -5.44 11.70
N CYS A 122 7.74 -6.06 12.81
CA CYS A 122 8.05 -5.37 14.05
C CYS A 122 9.14 -4.31 13.85
N ILE A 123 10.22 -4.66 13.13
CA ILE A 123 11.33 -3.76 12.80
C ILE A 123 10.85 -2.63 11.88
N LEU A 124 10.12 -2.97 10.80
CA LEU A 124 9.63 -2.00 9.82
C LEU A 124 8.83 -0.87 10.48
N GLN A 125 7.96 -1.21 11.43
CA GLN A 125 7.07 -0.23 12.07
C GLN A 125 7.80 0.82 12.88
N VAL A 126 8.92 0.43 13.53
CA VAL A 126 9.76 1.33 14.31
C VAL A 126 10.72 2.12 13.41
N LEU A 127 11.24 1.51 12.34
CA LEU A 127 12.17 2.19 11.44
C LEU A 127 11.51 3.12 10.42
N GLU A 128 10.27 2.84 10.00
CA GLU A 128 9.53 3.68 9.03
C GLU A 128 9.43 5.15 9.47
N PRO A 129 9.05 5.52 10.72
CA PRO A 129 9.01 6.93 11.15
C PRO A 129 10.40 7.58 11.17
N VAL A 130 11.42 6.87 11.63
CA VAL A 130 12.81 7.39 11.69
C VAL A 130 13.31 7.69 10.28
N CYS A 131 13.11 6.78 9.33
CA CYS A 131 13.56 6.93 7.96
C CYS A 131 12.71 7.94 7.15
N GLU A 132 11.39 7.96 7.35
CA GLU A 132 10.47 8.87 6.65
C GLU A 132 10.81 10.35 6.91
N ALA A 133 11.32 10.67 8.11
CA ALA A 133 11.82 12.00 8.45
C ALA A 133 13.04 12.44 7.63
N LYS A 134 13.86 11.49 7.16
CA LYS A 134 15.11 11.73 6.43
C LYS A 134 15.01 11.54 4.92
N PHE A 135 13.94 10.89 4.45
CA PHE A 135 13.78 10.58 3.03
C PHE A 135 13.46 11.81 2.17
N HIS A 136 14.10 11.90 1.01
CA HIS A 136 13.86 12.97 0.04
C HIS A 136 12.38 13.07 -0.37
N LYS A 137 11.84 14.30 -0.43
CA LYS A 137 10.40 14.55 -0.64
C LYS A 137 9.82 14.02 -1.97
N HIS A 138 10.65 13.90 -3.01
CA HIS A 138 10.26 13.43 -4.34
C HIS A 138 10.67 11.97 -4.63
N SER A 139 10.97 11.21 -3.57
CA SER A 139 10.91 9.74 -3.58
C SER A 139 9.51 9.25 -3.19
N TYR A 140 8.88 8.46 -4.07
CA TYR A 140 7.48 8.06 -3.94
C TYR A 140 7.25 6.56 -3.69
N GLY A 141 8.17 5.70 -4.12
CA GLY A 141 7.99 4.25 -4.06
C GLY A 141 8.05 3.71 -2.64
N PHE A 142 7.18 2.74 -2.33
CA PHE A 142 7.11 2.05 -1.04
C PHE A 142 6.94 2.93 0.21
N ARG A 143 6.55 4.19 0.03
CA ARG A 143 6.37 5.13 1.14
C ARG A 143 4.89 5.35 1.46
N PRO A 144 4.54 5.59 2.73
CA PRO A 144 3.16 5.84 3.11
C PRO A 144 2.61 7.04 2.34
N ASN A 145 1.33 6.95 1.96
CA ASN A 145 0.56 8.04 1.33
C ASN A 145 1.05 8.48 -0.06
N ARG A 146 2.12 7.88 -0.59
CA ARG A 146 2.68 8.15 -1.91
C ARG A 146 2.24 7.07 -2.91
N SER A 147 2.05 7.46 -4.17
CA SER A 147 1.54 6.57 -5.23
C SER A 147 2.25 6.84 -6.55
N THR A 148 2.15 5.91 -7.50
CA THR A 148 2.70 6.09 -8.86
C THR A 148 2.13 7.34 -9.54
N HIS A 149 0.86 7.66 -9.27
CA HIS A 149 0.18 8.85 -9.78
C HIS A 149 0.77 10.15 -9.25
N HIS A 150 1.30 10.17 -8.01
CA HIS A 150 1.98 11.35 -7.47
C HIS A 150 3.33 11.59 -8.17
N ALA A 151 4.10 10.52 -8.43
CA ALA A 151 5.35 10.61 -9.18
C ALA A 151 5.09 11.11 -10.61
N LYS A 152 4.07 10.54 -11.29
CA LYS A 152 3.59 11.03 -12.59
C LYS A 152 3.20 12.51 -12.55
N ALA A 153 2.40 12.93 -11.58
CA ALA A 153 1.94 14.32 -11.47
C ALA A 153 3.12 15.29 -11.27
N ARG A 154 4.13 14.90 -10.49
CA ARG A 154 5.36 15.70 -10.33
C ARG A 154 6.14 15.82 -11.64
N LEU A 155 6.32 14.72 -12.36
CA LEU A 155 6.95 14.72 -13.69
C LEU A 155 6.22 15.65 -14.67
N GLU A 156 4.89 15.57 -14.73
CA GLU A 156 4.08 16.46 -15.58
C GLU A 156 4.15 17.91 -15.15
N ALA A 157 4.18 18.21 -13.85
CA ALA A 157 4.34 19.57 -13.34
C ALA A 157 5.70 20.17 -13.72
N LEU A 158 6.79 19.38 -13.69
CA LEU A 158 8.11 19.82 -14.12
C LEU A 158 8.16 20.15 -15.61
N ILE A 159 7.42 19.40 -16.44
CA ILE A 159 7.28 19.69 -17.88
C ILE A 159 6.41 20.94 -18.10
N ASN A 160 5.23 20.99 -17.47
CA ASN A 160 4.19 22.00 -17.72
C ASN A 160 4.46 23.37 -17.11
N ILE A 161 5.04 23.41 -15.92
CA ILE A 161 5.20 24.63 -15.12
C ILE A 161 6.64 25.12 -15.17
N VAL A 162 7.60 24.20 -15.02
CA VAL A 162 9.03 24.57 -14.98
C VAL A 162 9.63 24.63 -16.39
N GLY A 163 9.14 23.83 -17.33
CA GLY A 163 9.60 23.81 -18.72
C GLY A 163 10.88 23.00 -18.93
N LEU A 164 11.00 21.85 -18.25
CA LEU A 164 12.13 20.95 -18.39
C LEU A 164 11.80 19.86 -19.42
N TYR A 165 12.61 19.78 -20.47
CA TYR A 165 12.33 18.93 -21.65
C TYR A 165 13.39 17.87 -21.91
N HIS A 166 14.51 17.88 -21.20
CA HIS A 166 15.54 16.85 -21.31
C HIS A 166 15.43 15.91 -20.12
N CYS A 167 15.02 14.67 -20.38
CA CYS A 167 14.85 13.62 -19.38
C CYS A 167 16.03 12.65 -19.46
N ILE A 168 16.57 12.28 -18.31
CA ILE A 168 17.55 11.22 -18.16
C ILE A 168 16.80 9.99 -17.69
N ASP A 169 16.85 8.95 -18.51
CA ASP A 169 16.38 7.61 -18.16
C ASP A 169 17.60 6.86 -17.62
N VAL A 170 17.54 6.33 -16.39
CA VAL A 170 18.59 5.50 -15.79
C VAL A 170 17.96 4.19 -15.34
N ASP A 171 18.56 3.06 -15.71
CA ASP A 171 18.12 1.71 -15.32
C ASP A 171 19.25 1.03 -14.52
N ILE A 172 18.95 0.66 -13.27
CA ILE A 172 19.90 -0.05 -12.39
C ILE A 172 19.80 -1.55 -12.67
N LYS A 173 20.94 -2.21 -12.94
CA LYS A 173 20.97 -3.64 -13.21
C LYS A 173 20.68 -4.44 -11.95
N GLY A 174 19.54 -5.14 -11.93
CA GLY A 174 19.21 -6.08 -10.85
C GLY A 174 19.32 -5.45 -9.46
N PHE A 175 18.69 -4.28 -9.27
CA PHE A 175 18.89 -3.45 -8.07
C PHE A 175 18.82 -4.23 -6.75
N PHE A 176 17.75 -5.01 -6.54
CA PHE A 176 17.57 -5.79 -5.31
C PHE A 176 18.62 -6.88 -5.13
N ASP A 177 19.15 -7.43 -6.21
CA ASP A 177 20.11 -8.55 -6.17
C ASP A 177 21.56 -8.05 -5.96
N ASN A 178 21.79 -6.74 -6.13
CA ASN A 178 23.13 -6.13 -6.10
C ASN A 178 23.33 -5.11 -4.97
N VAL A 179 22.41 -4.99 -4.01
CA VAL A 179 22.58 -4.10 -2.85
C VAL A 179 23.80 -4.52 -2.01
N ASP A 180 24.78 -3.65 -1.86
CA ASP A 180 25.93 -3.91 -0.98
C ASP A 180 25.53 -3.83 0.51
N HIS A 181 25.72 -4.93 1.25
CA HIS A 181 25.33 -5.03 2.66
C HIS A 181 26.11 -4.05 3.54
N SER A 182 27.42 -3.96 3.36
CA SER A 182 28.30 -3.11 4.17
C SER A 182 27.94 -1.63 4.02
N LYS A 183 27.68 -1.20 2.79
CA LYS A 183 27.24 0.16 2.46
C LYS A 183 25.87 0.44 3.05
N LEU A 184 24.92 -0.47 2.92
CA LEU A 184 23.58 -0.33 3.50
C LEU A 184 23.62 -0.17 5.01
N LEU A 185 24.36 -1.03 5.73
CA LEU A 185 24.48 -0.95 7.19
C LEU A 185 25.14 0.36 7.64
N LYS A 186 26.17 0.83 6.91
CA LYS A 186 26.75 2.17 7.13
C LYS A 186 25.74 3.29 6.90
N GLN A 187 24.89 3.18 5.87
CA GLN A 187 23.85 4.18 5.61
C GLN A 187 22.79 4.21 6.72
N ILE A 188 22.36 3.05 7.22
CA ILE A 188 21.46 2.94 8.39
C ILE A 188 22.07 3.66 9.60
N TRP A 189 23.35 3.43 9.87
CA TRP A 189 24.08 4.12 10.94
C TRP A 189 24.09 5.64 10.74
N THR A 190 24.39 6.12 9.53
CA THR A 190 24.42 7.56 9.23
C THR A 190 23.06 8.25 9.31
N LEU A 191 21.96 7.50 9.19
CA LEU A 191 20.61 8.04 9.39
C LEU A 191 20.26 8.30 10.85
N GLY A 192 21.12 7.87 11.79
CA GLY A 192 20.95 8.04 13.23
C GLY A 192 20.51 6.76 13.95
N ILE A 193 20.33 5.65 13.26
CA ILE A 193 20.00 4.35 13.88
C ILE A 193 21.32 3.74 14.37
N LYS A 194 21.63 3.90 15.65
CA LYS A 194 22.88 3.49 16.29
C LYS A 194 22.71 2.34 17.30
N ASP A 195 21.59 1.62 17.20
CA ASP A 195 21.32 0.41 17.95
C ASP A 195 22.07 -0.77 17.33
N LYS A 196 23.13 -1.23 18.01
CA LYS A 196 24.01 -2.30 17.52
C LYS A 196 23.29 -3.65 17.40
N SER A 197 22.36 -3.94 18.33
CA SER A 197 21.60 -5.20 18.32
C SER A 197 20.69 -5.25 17.09
N LEU A 198 19.94 -4.17 16.85
CA LEU A 198 19.10 -4.05 15.67
C LEU A 198 19.90 -4.16 14.36
N ILE A 199 21.05 -3.48 14.25
CA ILE A 199 21.91 -3.55 13.06
C ILE A 199 22.41 -4.98 12.84
N SER A 200 22.77 -5.70 13.91
CA SER A 200 23.16 -7.10 13.85
C SER A 200 22.02 -7.98 13.30
N ILE A 201 20.79 -7.81 13.79
CA ILE A 201 19.60 -8.51 13.30
C ILE A 201 19.36 -8.22 11.81
N ILE A 202 19.44 -6.95 11.39
CA ILE A 202 19.30 -6.59 9.97
C ILE A 202 20.41 -7.21 9.12
N SER A 203 21.64 -7.25 9.63
CA SER A 203 22.76 -7.92 8.94
C SER A 203 22.50 -9.42 8.78
N LYS A 204 21.96 -10.09 9.81
CA LYS A 204 21.59 -11.51 9.74
C LYS A 204 20.46 -11.72 8.73
N LEU A 205 19.41 -10.90 8.76
CA LEU A 205 18.30 -10.93 7.79
C LEU A 205 18.77 -10.79 6.33
N LEU A 206 19.77 -9.95 6.08
CA LEU A 206 20.34 -9.76 4.73
C LEU A 206 21.18 -10.96 4.27
N LYS A 207 21.72 -11.74 5.21
CA LYS A 207 22.54 -12.93 5.00
C LYS A 207 21.77 -14.23 5.29
N ALA A 208 20.45 -14.17 5.37
CA ALA A 208 19.62 -15.36 5.54
C ALA A 208 19.84 -16.28 4.33
N GLU A 209 20.05 -17.56 4.59
CA GLU A 209 20.29 -18.57 3.57
C GLU A 209 19.09 -18.64 2.62
N ILE A 210 19.36 -18.72 1.32
CA ILE A 210 18.34 -18.93 0.31
C ILE A 210 18.38 -20.41 -0.06
N ASP A 211 17.23 -21.06 0.04
CA ASP A 211 17.06 -22.47 -0.32
C ASP A 211 17.63 -22.73 -1.72
N GLU A 212 18.48 -23.75 -1.86
CA GLU A 212 19.22 -24.14 -3.07
C GLU A 212 20.30 -23.15 -3.60
N GLU A 213 20.46 -21.96 -3.01
CA GLU A 213 21.43 -20.93 -3.46
C GLU A 213 22.46 -20.53 -2.40
N GLY A 214 22.27 -20.94 -1.14
CA GLY A 214 23.17 -20.67 -0.02
C GLY A 214 23.08 -19.23 0.51
N VAL A 215 24.12 -18.80 1.23
CA VAL A 215 24.15 -17.49 1.90
C VAL A 215 24.50 -16.37 0.90
N PRO A 216 23.62 -15.36 0.73
CA PRO A 216 23.89 -14.27 -0.20
C PRO A 216 24.97 -13.32 0.32
N THR A 217 25.94 -12.98 -0.54
CA THR A 217 27.01 -11.99 -0.24
C THR A 217 26.60 -10.54 -0.50
N LYS A 218 25.55 -10.35 -1.31
CA LYS A 218 24.96 -9.05 -1.66
C LYS A 218 23.47 -9.23 -1.98
N GLY A 219 22.76 -8.10 -2.04
CA GLY A 219 21.35 -8.03 -2.34
C GLY A 219 20.47 -7.95 -1.10
N THR A 220 19.17 -7.77 -1.31
CA THR A 220 18.15 -7.81 -0.27
C THR A 220 16.99 -8.67 -0.79
N PRO A 221 16.46 -9.60 0.03
CA PRO A 221 15.51 -10.59 -0.46
C PRO A 221 14.25 -9.94 -1.04
N GLN A 222 14.01 -10.19 -2.33
CA GLN A 222 12.80 -9.69 -3.02
C GLN A 222 11.59 -10.44 -2.48
N GLY A 223 10.77 -9.80 -1.64
CA GLY A 223 9.63 -10.44 -0.97
C GLY A 223 9.66 -10.31 0.55
N GLY A 224 10.81 -9.93 1.12
CA GLY A 224 10.90 -9.50 2.51
C GLY A 224 10.06 -8.25 2.78
N ILE A 225 9.53 -8.15 3.99
CA ILE A 225 8.71 -7.00 4.43
C ILE A 225 9.58 -5.76 4.62
N LEU A 226 10.83 -5.94 5.05
CA LEU A 226 11.77 -4.85 5.32
C LEU A 226 12.49 -4.34 4.05
N SER A 227 12.64 -5.20 3.03
CA SER A 227 13.39 -4.91 1.80
C SER A 227 12.96 -3.61 1.09
N PRO A 228 11.66 -3.26 0.98
CA PRO A 228 11.23 -1.98 0.41
C PRO A 228 11.72 -0.75 1.20
N LEU A 229 11.86 -0.82 2.52
CA LEU A 229 12.41 0.27 3.32
C LEU A 229 13.93 0.37 3.10
N LEU A 230 14.63 -0.77 3.15
CA LEU A 230 16.08 -0.85 2.93
C LEU A 230 16.47 -0.32 1.55
N SER A 231 15.71 -0.68 0.50
CA SER A 231 15.93 -0.14 -0.85
C SER A 231 15.84 1.39 -0.91
N ASN A 232 14.90 1.97 -0.17
CA ASN A 232 14.76 3.41 -0.07
C ASN A 232 15.94 4.05 0.69
N ILE A 233 16.47 3.40 1.72
CA ILE A 233 17.68 3.85 2.43
C ILE A 233 18.87 3.92 1.48
N VAL A 234 19.09 2.88 0.67
CA VAL A 234 20.20 2.83 -0.30
C VAL A 234 20.19 4.01 -1.25
N LEU A 235 19.03 4.27 -1.88
CA LEU A 235 18.89 5.30 -2.91
C LEU A 235 18.64 6.71 -2.35
N ASN A 236 18.40 6.86 -1.04
CA ASN A 236 18.16 8.18 -0.44
C ASN A 236 19.37 9.11 -0.57
N GLU A 237 20.59 8.56 -0.46
CA GLU A 237 21.83 9.35 -0.62
C GLU A 237 21.92 9.96 -2.02
N LEU A 238 21.54 9.19 -3.05
CA LEU A 238 21.48 9.67 -4.44
C LEU A 238 20.41 10.77 -4.60
N ASP A 239 19.22 10.57 -4.04
CA ASP A 239 18.12 11.55 -4.13
C ASP A 239 18.55 12.92 -3.58
N TRP A 240 19.15 12.93 -2.39
CA TRP A 240 19.66 14.14 -1.76
C TRP A 240 20.83 14.74 -2.54
N TRP A 241 21.77 13.91 -3.01
CA TRP A 241 22.89 14.40 -3.80
C TRP A 241 22.45 15.12 -5.09
N ILE A 242 21.46 14.59 -5.82
CA ILE A 242 20.89 15.23 -7.02
C ILE A 242 20.11 16.49 -6.64
N SER A 243 19.25 16.41 -5.64
CA SER A 243 18.40 17.55 -5.23
C SER A 243 19.23 18.74 -4.72
N ASN A 244 20.34 18.47 -4.01
CA ASN A 244 21.26 19.49 -3.51
C ASN A 244 21.99 20.26 -4.62
N GLN A 245 22.00 19.77 -5.86
CA GLN A 245 22.55 20.51 -7.00
C GLN A 245 21.67 21.70 -7.40
N TRP A 246 20.37 21.71 -7.02
CA TRP A 246 19.43 22.75 -7.43
C TRP A 246 18.25 22.96 -6.46
N GLU A 247 17.37 21.97 -6.34
CA GLU A 247 16.08 22.10 -5.65
C GLU A 247 16.23 22.38 -4.14
N THR A 248 17.15 21.67 -3.48
CA THR A 248 17.45 21.84 -2.04
C THR A 248 18.76 22.55 -1.79
N PHE A 249 19.40 23.10 -2.83
CA PHE A 249 20.63 23.88 -2.72
C PHE A 249 20.45 25.01 -1.70
N LYS A 250 21.33 25.08 -0.69
CA LYS A 250 21.32 26.18 0.29
C LYS A 250 22.21 27.30 -0.23
N SER A 251 21.61 28.46 -0.52
CA SER A 251 22.36 29.67 -0.85
C SER A 251 22.82 30.37 0.42
N ASN A 252 23.99 31.01 0.37
CA ASN A 252 24.48 31.84 1.48
C ASN A 252 23.57 33.06 1.74
N HIS A 253 22.83 33.50 0.73
CA HIS A 253 21.84 34.56 0.85
C HIS A 253 20.45 34.00 1.20
N GLU A 254 19.79 34.62 2.17
CA GLU A 254 18.41 34.31 2.55
C GLU A 254 17.41 35.09 1.69
N TYR A 255 16.61 34.36 0.92
CA TYR A 255 15.58 34.95 0.07
C TYR A 255 14.22 34.91 0.77
N LYS A 256 13.50 36.05 0.82
CA LYS A 256 12.12 36.12 1.36
C LYS A 256 11.15 35.16 0.66
N HIS A 257 11.34 34.91 -0.64
CA HIS A 257 10.49 34.03 -1.43
C HIS A 257 11.31 33.04 -2.25
N ASN A 258 10.85 31.79 -2.32
CA ASN A 258 11.51 30.75 -3.12
C ASN A 258 11.57 31.11 -4.62
N GLY A 259 10.60 31.88 -5.13
CA GLY A 259 10.62 32.37 -6.51
C GLY A 259 11.82 33.28 -6.80
N SER A 260 12.19 34.15 -5.85
CA SER A 260 13.35 35.05 -5.96
C SER A 260 14.65 34.25 -5.96
N LYS A 261 14.76 33.26 -5.06
CA LYS A 261 15.88 32.32 -5.04
C LYS A 261 16.05 31.62 -6.39
N VAL A 262 14.99 31.02 -6.92
CA VAL A 262 15.05 30.32 -8.22
C VAL A 262 15.44 31.26 -9.36
N LYS A 263 14.97 32.51 -9.36
CA LYS A 263 15.40 33.52 -10.36
C LYS A 263 16.90 33.81 -10.27
N ALA A 264 17.44 33.96 -9.06
CA ALA A 264 18.87 34.20 -8.86
C ALA A 264 19.72 32.97 -9.25
N LEU A 265 19.32 31.77 -8.84
CA LEU A 265 20.01 30.52 -9.22
C LEU A 265 20.05 30.31 -10.74
N LYS A 266 19.01 30.74 -11.47
CA LYS A 266 18.99 30.68 -12.93
C LYS A 266 20.02 31.59 -13.62
N LYS A 267 20.51 32.63 -12.93
CA LYS A 267 21.61 33.47 -13.42
C LYS A 267 22.99 32.88 -13.11
N SER A 268 23.06 31.88 -12.24
CA SER A 268 24.31 31.20 -11.88
C SER A 268 24.65 30.06 -12.85
N ASN A 269 25.86 29.52 -12.72
CA ASN A 269 26.31 28.34 -13.47
C ASN A 269 25.82 27.00 -12.88
N LEU A 270 24.87 27.02 -11.93
CA LEU A 270 24.30 25.82 -11.34
C LEU A 270 23.45 25.03 -12.35
N LYS A 271 23.39 23.72 -12.13
CA LYS A 271 22.70 22.78 -13.03
C LYS A 271 21.23 22.70 -12.61
N GLU A 272 20.31 23.27 -13.39
CA GLU A 272 18.87 23.14 -13.12
C GLU A 272 18.42 21.69 -13.31
N VAL A 273 18.29 20.97 -12.20
CA VAL A 273 18.02 19.53 -12.16
C VAL A 273 16.96 19.19 -11.11
N TYR A 274 16.07 18.27 -11.47
CA TYR A 274 15.05 17.74 -10.55
C TYR A 274 14.93 16.23 -10.73
N ILE A 275 14.82 15.51 -9.61
CA ILE A 275 14.62 14.06 -9.58
C ILE A 275 13.17 13.73 -9.20
N VAL A 276 12.64 12.69 -9.85
CA VAL A 276 11.39 12.03 -9.49
C VAL A 276 11.66 10.54 -9.42
N ARG A 277 11.61 9.95 -8.22
CA ARG A 277 11.93 8.52 -8.01
C ARG A 277 10.71 7.74 -7.53
N TYR A 278 10.57 6.53 -8.06
CA TYR A 278 9.64 5.53 -7.58
C TYR A 278 10.35 4.17 -7.48
N ALA A 279 10.69 3.78 -6.25
CA ALA A 279 11.51 2.61 -5.97
C ALA A 279 12.89 2.74 -6.66
N ASP A 280 13.25 1.80 -7.52
CA ASP A 280 14.47 1.76 -8.33
C ASP A 280 14.37 2.57 -9.64
N ASP A 281 13.15 2.81 -10.15
CA ASP A 281 12.91 3.60 -11.37
C ASP A 281 12.85 5.10 -11.03
N PHE A 282 13.71 5.91 -11.64
CA PHE A 282 13.72 7.35 -11.46
C PHE A 282 13.97 8.10 -12.76
N LYS A 283 13.46 9.33 -12.81
CA LYS A 283 13.65 10.28 -13.91
C LYS A 283 14.31 11.54 -13.38
N VAL A 284 15.31 12.01 -14.12
CA VAL A 284 15.98 13.28 -13.82
C VAL A 284 15.74 14.25 -14.97
N LEU A 285 15.21 15.42 -14.70
CA LEU A 285 14.88 16.42 -15.72
C LEU A 285 15.83 17.60 -15.63
N CYS A 286 16.32 18.01 -16.80
CA CYS A 286 17.23 19.15 -16.97
C CYS A 286 16.67 20.15 -18.00
N ARG A 287 17.17 21.39 -17.93
CA ARG A 287 16.80 22.46 -18.86
C ARG A 287 17.40 22.26 -20.25
N THR A 288 18.67 21.86 -20.32
CA THR A 288 19.41 21.72 -21.59
C THR A 288 19.94 20.29 -21.79
N ARG A 289 20.21 19.94 -23.05
CA ARG A 289 20.81 18.64 -23.40
C ARG A 289 22.21 18.46 -22.81
N SER A 290 23.04 19.50 -22.83
CA SER A 290 24.40 19.46 -22.30
C SER A 290 24.41 19.20 -20.79
N GLN A 291 23.54 19.87 -20.03
CA GLN A 291 23.34 19.60 -18.60
C GLN A 291 22.90 18.15 -18.36
N ALA A 292 21.95 17.66 -19.14
CA ALA A 292 21.45 16.29 -19.01
C ALA A 292 22.54 15.24 -19.28
N ILE A 293 23.40 15.45 -20.28
CA ILE A 293 24.52 14.55 -20.58
C ILE A 293 25.53 14.53 -19.42
N ARG A 294 25.97 15.70 -18.95
CA ARG A 294 26.91 15.81 -17.81
C ARG A 294 26.34 15.16 -16.55
N MET A 295 25.06 15.40 -16.27
CA MET A 295 24.38 14.82 -15.12
C MET A 295 24.23 13.30 -15.24
N ASN A 296 23.98 12.77 -16.44
CA ASN A 296 23.91 11.32 -16.68
C ASN A 296 25.24 10.62 -16.33
N TYR A 297 26.38 11.17 -16.78
CA TYR A 297 27.70 10.64 -16.42
C TYR A 297 27.95 10.72 -14.92
N ALA A 298 27.61 11.85 -14.29
CA ALA A 298 27.78 12.03 -12.85
C ALA A 298 26.91 11.05 -12.03
N ILE A 299 25.66 10.80 -12.45
CA ILE A 299 24.77 9.81 -11.80
C ILE A 299 25.33 8.40 -11.95
N LYS A 300 25.79 8.00 -13.15
CA LYS A 300 26.40 6.68 -13.38
C LYS A 300 27.65 6.50 -12.53
N GLY A 301 28.51 7.53 -12.46
CA GLY A 301 29.68 7.55 -11.61
C GLY A 301 29.33 7.38 -10.13
N PHE A 302 28.35 8.16 -9.64
CA PHE A 302 27.88 8.08 -8.26
C PHE A 302 27.32 6.70 -7.91
N LEU A 303 26.48 6.12 -8.78
CA LEU A 303 25.93 4.78 -8.57
C LEU A 303 27.05 3.73 -8.45
N LYS A 304 28.04 3.77 -9.35
CA LYS A 304 29.14 2.80 -9.39
C LYS A 304 30.11 2.97 -8.20
N THR A 305 30.58 4.19 -7.93
CA THR A 305 31.63 4.42 -6.94
C THR A 305 31.10 4.55 -5.52
N ARG A 306 29.93 5.17 -5.33
CA ARG A 306 29.41 5.50 -4.00
C ARG A 306 28.41 4.47 -3.48
N LEU A 307 27.60 3.88 -4.36
CA LEU A 307 26.57 2.89 -4.01
C LEU A 307 26.92 1.46 -4.44
N HIS A 308 28.00 1.26 -5.19
CA HIS A 308 28.41 -0.04 -5.73
C HIS A 308 27.31 -0.71 -6.60
N LEU A 309 26.56 0.10 -7.35
CA LEU A 309 25.47 -0.35 -8.22
C LEU A 309 25.80 -0.11 -9.69
N ASP A 310 25.65 -1.16 -10.50
CA ASP A 310 25.85 -1.09 -11.94
C ASP A 310 24.60 -0.58 -12.69
N THR A 311 24.83 0.17 -13.76
CA THR A 311 23.75 0.67 -14.64
C THR A 311 23.74 -0.06 -15.98
N SER A 312 22.56 -0.15 -16.60
CA SER A 312 22.42 -0.65 -17.97
C SER A 312 22.75 0.45 -18.96
N GLU A 313 23.84 0.29 -19.71
CA GLU A 313 24.27 1.27 -20.72
C GLU A 313 23.26 1.42 -21.86
N GLU A 314 22.71 0.30 -22.33
CA GLU A 314 21.71 0.26 -23.41
C GLU A 314 20.42 1.02 -23.09
N LYS A 315 20.00 0.97 -21.82
CA LYS A 315 18.73 1.58 -21.37
C LYS A 315 18.90 2.98 -20.82
N SER A 316 20.10 3.34 -20.34
CA SER A 316 20.34 4.62 -19.68
C SER A 316 20.68 5.72 -20.69
N LYS A 317 19.70 6.55 -21.07
CA LYS A 317 19.83 7.54 -22.15
C LYS A 317 19.22 8.90 -21.83
N VAL A 318 19.71 9.93 -22.53
CA VAL A 318 19.17 11.29 -22.49
C VAL A 318 18.15 11.49 -23.61
N VAL A 319 16.89 11.74 -23.24
CA VAL A 319 15.75 11.90 -24.13
C VAL A 319 15.30 13.36 -24.18
N ASN A 320 15.10 13.89 -25.39
CA ASN A 320 14.42 15.17 -25.57
C ASN A 320 12.91 14.93 -25.73
N LEU A 321 12.13 15.29 -24.70
CA LEU A 321 10.69 15.08 -24.61
C LEU A 321 9.90 15.80 -25.71
N LYS A 322 10.45 16.80 -26.39
CA LYS A 322 9.79 17.45 -27.55
C LYS A 322 9.79 16.54 -28.77
N LYS A 323 10.88 15.77 -28.97
CA LYS A 323 11.10 14.90 -30.13
C LYS A 323 10.63 13.47 -29.84
N ASN A 324 11.12 12.89 -28.75
CA ASN A 324 10.95 11.48 -28.42
C ASN A 324 10.22 11.31 -27.08
N PRO A 325 9.38 10.28 -26.92
CA PRO A 325 8.77 9.99 -25.64
C PRO A 325 9.76 9.33 -24.66
N SER A 326 9.56 9.55 -23.36
CA SER A 326 10.18 8.76 -22.27
C SER A 326 9.10 7.97 -21.53
N GLU A 327 9.41 6.75 -21.11
CA GLU A 327 8.50 5.87 -20.39
C GLU A 327 8.80 5.86 -18.89
N PHE A 328 7.75 5.94 -18.07
CA PHE A 328 7.84 5.90 -16.61
C PHE A 328 6.54 5.34 -16.01
N LEU A 329 6.63 4.32 -15.14
CA LEU A 329 5.48 3.75 -14.40
C LEU A 329 4.30 3.28 -15.27
N GLY A 330 4.57 2.81 -16.49
CA GLY A 330 3.56 2.36 -17.46
C GLY A 330 2.94 3.49 -18.30
N PHE A 331 3.43 4.72 -18.15
CA PHE A 331 3.04 5.87 -18.95
C PHE A 331 4.17 6.31 -19.87
N SER A 332 3.81 6.78 -21.06
CA SER A 332 4.72 7.36 -22.05
C SER A 332 4.47 8.87 -22.13
N PHE A 333 5.50 9.68 -21.87
CA PHE A 333 5.43 11.13 -21.75
C PHE A 333 6.10 11.83 -22.93
N ARG A 334 5.45 12.85 -23.47
CA ARG A 334 5.99 13.74 -24.52
C ARG A 334 5.57 15.18 -24.25
N ALA A 335 6.43 16.15 -24.55
CA ALA A 335 6.07 17.57 -24.56
C ALA A 335 5.50 17.94 -25.93
N LYS A 336 4.20 18.22 -26.01
CA LYS A 336 3.51 18.60 -27.24
C LYS A 336 3.23 20.10 -27.24
N LYS A 337 3.44 20.77 -28.39
CA LYS A 337 3.07 22.18 -28.57
C LYS A 337 1.56 22.34 -28.35
N LYS A 338 1.15 23.32 -27.54
CA LYS A 338 -0.26 23.65 -27.28
C LYS A 338 -0.43 25.16 -27.09
N GLY A 339 -0.72 25.84 -28.21
CA GLY A 339 -1.27 27.20 -28.32
C GLY A 339 -0.82 28.21 -27.25
N LYS A 340 -1.78 29.00 -26.74
CA LYS A 340 -1.66 30.13 -25.79
C LYS A 340 -1.12 29.78 -24.38
N THR A 341 -0.45 28.65 -24.20
CA THR A 341 0.16 28.32 -22.90
C THR A 341 1.44 29.14 -22.68
N LYS A 342 1.72 29.55 -21.43
CA LYS A 342 2.88 30.40 -21.08
C LYS A 342 4.22 29.90 -21.63
N LEU A 343 4.40 28.57 -21.71
CA LEU A 343 5.62 27.93 -22.22
C LEU A 343 5.46 27.35 -23.63
N GLY A 344 4.26 27.40 -24.21
CA GLY A 344 3.93 26.83 -25.53
C GLY A 344 3.88 25.30 -25.60
N TYR A 345 4.28 24.57 -24.55
CA TYR A 345 4.32 23.11 -24.51
C TYR A 345 3.60 22.57 -23.27
N VAL A 346 2.95 21.40 -23.43
CA VAL A 346 2.33 20.64 -22.35
C VAL A 346 2.70 19.16 -22.41
N ALA A 347 2.74 18.51 -21.26
CA ALA A 347 2.91 17.08 -21.12
C ALA A 347 1.68 16.35 -21.68
N GLN A 348 1.94 15.52 -22.68
CA GLN A 348 1.01 14.53 -23.18
C GLN A 348 1.47 13.17 -22.68
N SER A 349 0.54 12.39 -22.11
CA SER A 349 0.80 11.08 -21.54
C SER A 349 -0.11 10.03 -22.18
N ASN A 350 0.48 8.90 -22.57
CA ASN A 350 -0.21 7.72 -23.10
C ASN A 350 0.10 6.50 -22.24
N MET A 351 -0.65 5.41 -22.41
CA MET A 351 -0.20 4.07 -22.01
C MET A 351 1.02 3.67 -22.86
N THR A 352 2.03 3.04 -22.24
CA THR A 352 3.16 2.46 -23.01
C THR A 352 2.68 1.34 -23.92
N LYS A 353 3.47 1.03 -24.96
CA LYS A 353 3.17 -0.11 -25.86
C LYS A 353 3.04 -1.41 -25.06
N GLN A 354 3.93 -1.59 -24.09
CA GLN A 354 3.92 -2.74 -23.19
C GLN A 354 2.66 -2.77 -22.31
N ALA A 355 2.25 -1.63 -21.74
CA ALA A 355 1.03 -1.53 -20.94
C ALA A 355 -0.23 -1.87 -21.75
N LYS A 356 -0.33 -1.39 -23.01
CA LYS A 356 -1.43 -1.71 -23.92
C LYS A 356 -1.48 -3.20 -24.23
N SER A 357 -0.33 -3.81 -24.55
CA SER A 357 -0.23 -5.26 -24.83
C SER A 357 -0.69 -6.09 -23.63
N LYS A 358 -0.24 -5.75 -22.41
CA LYS A 358 -0.70 -6.43 -21.18
C LYS A 358 -2.19 -6.28 -20.95
N ALA A 359 -2.72 -5.07 -21.13
CA ALA A 359 -4.15 -4.82 -21.00
C ALA A 359 -4.94 -5.66 -22.01
N PHE A 360 -4.47 -5.75 -23.25
CA PHE A 360 -5.07 -6.58 -24.29
C PHE A 360 -5.11 -8.05 -23.88
N THR A 361 -3.96 -8.62 -23.50
CA THR A 361 -3.86 -10.04 -23.12
C THR A 361 -4.73 -10.35 -21.91
N LYS A 362 -4.69 -9.53 -20.86
CA LYS A 362 -5.52 -9.73 -19.66
C LYS A 362 -7.01 -9.73 -19.98
N ILE A 363 -7.49 -8.75 -20.74
CA ILE A 363 -8.90 -8.66 -21.10
C ILE A 363 -9.29 -9.83 -22.02
N LYS A 364 -8.43 -10.17 -22.99
CA LYS A 364 -8.64 -11.32 -23.90
C LYS A 364 -8.74 -12.63 -23.13
N ASP A 365 -7.90 -12.85 -22.14
CA ASP A 365 -7.94 -14.06 -21.32
C ASP A 365 -9.17 -14.09 -20.42
N SER A 366 -9.58 -12.95 -19.83
CA SER A 366 -10.87 -12.86 -19.12
C SER A 366 -12.07 -13.20 -20.01
N ILE A 367 -12.06 -12.78 -21.29
CA ILE A 367 -13.11 -13.16 -22.27
C ILE A 367 -13.12 -14.69 -22.50
N LYS A 368 -11.95 -15.32 -22.64
CA LYS A 368 -11.87 -16.79 -22.78
C LYS A 368 -12.38 -17.51 -21.53
N THR A 369 -12.13 -16.96 -20.34
CA THR A 369 -12.64 -17.52 -19.09
C THR A 369 -14.17 -17.49 -19.04
N ILE A 370 -14.78 -16.37 -19.46
CA ILE A 370 -16.24 -16.27 -19.61
C ILE A 370 -16.75 -17.31 -20.62
N GLN A 371 -16.10 -17.45 -21.77
CA GLN A 371 -16.50 -18.43 -22.79
C GLN A 371 -16.52 -19.86 -22.23
N ARG A 372 -15.53 -20.23 -21.40
CA ARG A 372 -15.44 -21.56 -20.79
C ARG A 372 -16.48 -21.81 -19.70
N LYS A 373 -16.79 -20.78 -18.91
CA LYS A 373 -17.77 -20.84 -17.82
C LYS A 373 -18.57 -19.52 -17.78
N PRO A 374 -19.67 -19.42 -18.54
CA PRO A 374 -20.51 -18.23 -18.54
C PRO A 374 -21.29 -18.17 -17.23
N CYS A 375 -20.79 -17.38 -16.27
CA CYS A 375 -21.47 -17.15 -14.99
C CYS A 375 -21.24 -15.73 -14.46
N ASN A 376 -22.09 -15.27 -13.55
CA ASN A 376 -21.97 -13.96 -12.90
C ASN A 376 -20.57 -13.71 -12.31
N GLU A 377 -19.88 -14.73 -11.79
CA GLU A 377 -18.53 -14.61 -11.24
C GLU A 377 -17.47 -14.28 -12.31
N THR A 378 -17.54 -14.91 -13.48
CA THR A 378 -16.57 -14.69 -14.56
C THR A 378 -16.79 -13.33 -15.22
N VAL A 379 -18.05 -12.88 -15.35
CA VAL A 379 -18.41 -11.53 -15.78
C VAL A 379 -17.94 -10.49 -14.76
N TRP A 380 -18.15 -10.74 -13.47
CA TRP A 380 -17.66 -9.86 -12.40
C TRP A 380 -16.12 -9.73 -12.42
N HIS A 381 -15.42 -10.85 -12.63
CA HIS A 381 -13.97 -10.84 -12.77
C HIS A 381 -13.51 -10.01 -13.98
N PHE A 382 -14.14 -10.19 -15.15
CA PHE A 382 -13.87 -9.37 -16.34
C PHE A 382 -14.11 -7.88 -16.07
N ASN A 383 -15.28 -7.54 -15.48
CA ASN A 383 -15.63 -6.17 -15.15
C ASN A 383 -14.60 -5.54 -14.20
N THR A 384 -14.12 -6.31 -13.21
CA THR A 384 -13.08 -5.89 -12.27
C THR A 384 -11.73 -5.67 -12.96
N VAL A 385 -11.34 -6.53 -13.89
CA VAL A 385 -10.11 -6.38 -14.69
C VAL A 385 -10.17 -5.11 -15.54
N VAL A 386 -11.27 -4.90 -16.27
CA VAL A 386 -11.47 -3.72 -17.13
C VAL A 386 -11.47 -2.44 -16.28
N MET A 387 -12.26 -2.40 -15.21
CA MET A 387 -12.30 -1.24 -14.31
C MET A 387 -10.94 -0.97 -13.65
N GLY A 388 -10.17 -2.00 -13.32
CA GLY A 388 -8.82 -1.85 -12.77
C GLY A 388 -7.87 -1.15 -13.74
N ILE A 389 -7.85 -1.57 -15.02
CA ILE A 389 -7.07 -0.94 -16.09
C ILE A 389 -7.53 0.49 -16.30
N GLN A 390 -8.85 0.71 -16.41
CA GLN A 390 -9.44 2.05 -16.57
C GLN A 390 -9.05 2.97 -15.41
N ASN A 391 -9.16 2.51 -14.16
CA ASN A 391 -8.86 3.32 -12.97
C ASN A 391 -7.38 3.73 -12.90
N TYR A 392 -6.45 2.80 -13.16
CA TYR A 392 -5.01 3.09 -13.11
C TYR A 392 -4.60 4.04 -14.24
N TYR A 393 -5.05 3.78 -15.47
CA TYR A 393 -4.65 4.58 -16.62
C TYR A 393 -5.54 5.80 -16.88
N ALA A 394 -6.59 6.04 -16.08
CA ALA A 394 -7.39 7.27 -16.11
C ALA A 394 -6.52 8.53 -15.99
N ALA A 395 -5.37 8.41 -15.33
CA ALA A 395 -4.36 9.44 -15.21
C ALA A 395 -3.74 9.88 -16.56
N ALA A 396 -3.85 9.09 -17.63
CA ALA A 396 -3.27 9.42 -18.91
C ALA A 396 -4.13 10.43 -19.69
N THR A 397 -3.53 11.54 -20.13
CA THR A 397 -4.22 12.59 -20.90
C THR A 397 -4.81 12.11 -22.23
N GLN A 398 -4.35 10.98 -22.80
CA GLN A 398 -4.91 10.36 -24.01
C GLN A 398 -5.58 9.00 -23.74
N ILE A 399 -6.04 8.76 -22.51
CA ILE A 399 -6.61 7.46 -22.11
C ILE A 399 -7.75 7.01 -23.01
N SER A 400 -8.69 7.90 -23.36
CA SER A 400 -9.85 7.54 -24.19
C SER A 400 -9.41 6.99 -25.55
N LYS A 401 -8.45 7.63 -26.22
CA LYS A 401 -7.89 7.12 -27.48
C LYS A 401 -7.17 5.79 -27.30
N ASN A 402 -6.41 5.64 -26.22
CA ASN A 402 -5.66 4.41 -25.95
C ASN A 402 -6.60 3.22 -25.73
N LEU A 403 -7.68 3.40 -24.98
CA LEU A 403 -8.67 2.34 -24.76
C LEU A 403 -9.61 2.13 -25.93
N SER A 404 -9.90 3.15 -26.75
CA SER A 404 -10.63 2.96 -28.02
C SER A 404 -9.84 2.09 -29.00
N GLU A 405 -8.53 2.33 -29.14
CA GLU A 405 -7.64 1.49 -29.95
C GLU A 405 -7.62 0.04 -29.42
N LEU A 406 -7.56 -0.12 -28.09
CA LEU A 406 -7.60 -1.43 -27.43
C LEU A 406 -8.93 -2.15 -27.66
N SER A 407 -10.05 -1.43 -27.49
CA SER A 407 -11.40 -1.95 -27.64
C SER A 407 -11.66 -2.40 -29.07
N SER A 408 -11.24 -1.61 -30.07
CA SER A 408 -11.41 -1.98 -31.48
C SER A 408 -10.79 -3.35 -31.80
N LYS A 409 -9.59 -3.63 -31.26
CA LYS A 409 -8.92 -4.93 -31.41
C LYS A 409 -9.64 -6.05 -30.65
N LEU A 410 -10.23 -5.74 -29.50
CA LEU A 410 -10.94 -6.71 -28.65
C LEU A 410 -12.37 -7.01 -29.12
N ASN A 411 -13.04 -6.07 -29.79
CA ASN A 411 -14.45 -6.20 -30.20
C ASN A 411 -14.69 -7.46 -31.04
N LYS A 412 -13.79 -7.76 -32.00
CA LYS A 412 -13.86 -9.00 -32.79
C LYS A 412 -13.80 -10.25 -31.91
N THR A 413 -12.93 -10.25 -30.90
CA THR A 413 -12.78 -11.38 -29.97
C THR A 413 -14.00 -11.50 -29.05
N LEU A 414 -14.49 -10.37 -28.53
CA LEU A 414 -15.66 -10.30 -27.66
C LEU A 414 -16.91 -10.80 -28.38
N TYR A 415 -17.15 -10.32 -29.61
CA TYR A 415 -18.24 -10.77 -30.46
C TYR A 415 -18.13 -12.27 -30.76
N ASN A 416 -17.05 -12.72 -31.40
CA ASN A 416 -16.95 -14.10 -31.88
C ASN A 416 -17.00 -15.14 -30.75
N ARG A 417 -16.46 -14.82 -29.57
CA ARG A 417 -16.42 -15.77 -28.45
C ARG A 417 -17.68 -15.77 -27.59
N LEU A 418 -18.39 -14.64 -27.52
CA LEU A 418 -19.54 -14.49 -26.63
C LEU A 418 -20.88 -14.41 -27.36
N LYS A 419 -20.90 -14.42 -28.71
CA LYS A 419 -22.14 -14.28 -29.51
C LYS A 419 -23.25 -15.26 -29.13
N ASN A 420 -22.91 -16.49 -28.75
CA ASN A 420 -23.90 -17.54 -28.43
C ASN A 420 -24.42 -17.45 -26.98
N VAL A 421 -23.77 -16.68 -26.11
CA VAL A 421 -24.08 -16.63 -24.66
C VAL A 421 -24.51 -15.25 -24.19
N ARG A 422 -24.36 -14.22 -25.03
CA ARG A 422 -24.67 -12.84 -24.70
C ARG A 422 -26.10 -12.50 -25.10
N VAL A 423 -26.77 -11.72 -24.25
CA VAL A 423 -28.07 -11.11 -24.53
C VAL A 423 -27.90 -9.60 -24.55
N GLU A 424 -28.68 -8.90 -25.35
CA GLU A 424 -28.71 -7.44 -25.31
C GLU A 424 -29.16 -6.95 -23.93
N ALA A 425 -28.61 -5.83 -23.50
CA ALA A 425 -28.92 -5.23 -22.22
C ALA A 425 -29.08 -3.73 -22.37
N GLU A 426 -29.88 -3.14 -21.49
CA GLU A 426 -30.06 -1.70 -21.43
C GLU A 426 -29.10 -1.04 -20.44
N PHE A 427 -28.88 0.27 -20.60
CA PHE A 427 -28.02 1.03 -19.69
C PHE A 427 -28.54 1.01 -18.25
N GLU A 428 -29.86 0.96 -18.08
CA GLU A 428 -30.58 0.93 -16.82
C GLU A 428 -30.31 -0.36 -16.01
N GLU A 429 -29.93 -1.45 -16.68
CA GLU A 429 -29.59 -2.73 -16.04
C GLU A 429 -28.23 -2.70 -15.31
N LEU A 430 -27.38 -1.71 -15.59
CA LEU A 430 -26.17 -1.50 -14.82
C LEU A 430 -26.51 -1.07 -13.39
N THR A 431 -25.66 -1.46 -12.43
CA THR A 431 -25.77 -0.91 -11.07
C THR A 431 -25.66 0.63 -11.08
N LYS A 432 -26.37 1.32 -10.19
CA LYS A 432 -26.36 2.80 -10.08
C LYS A 432 -24.94 3.42 -10.07
N THR A 433 -23.96 2.71 -9.50
CA THR A 433 -22.55 3.12 -9.48
C THR A 433 -21.91 3.09 -10.87
N LEU A 434 -22.19 2.04 -11.65
CA LEU A 434 -21.69 1.88 -13.02
C LEU A 434 -22.41 2.82 -13.99
N GLN A 435 -23.71 3.05 -13.82
CA GLN A 435 -24.45 4.07 -14.57
C GLN A 435 -23.80 5.44 -14.43
N LYS A 436 -23.51 5.89 -13.19
CA LYS A 436 -22.80 7.15 -12.93
C LYS A 436 -21.42 7.19 -13.60
N ARG A 437 -20.70 6.07 -13.60
CA ARG A 437 -19.36 5.96 -14.19
C ARG A 437 -19.38 6.08 -15.72
N TYR A 438 -20.35 5.45 -16.38
CA TYR A 438 -20.42 5.34 -17.84
C TYR A 438 -21.44 6.29 -18.47
N LYS A 439 -22.00 7.24 -17.70
CA LYS A 439 -22.93 8.25 -18.20
C LYS A 439 -22.36 9.04 -19.39
N GLY A 440 -23.11 9.06 -20.50
CA GLY A 440 -22.74 9.74 -21.74
C GLY A 440 -21.80 8.95 -22.64
N TYR A 441 -21.56 7.68 -22.34
CA TYR A 441 -21.03 6.72 -23.31
C TYR A 441 -22.19 5.93 -23.90
N LEU A 442 -22.15 5.70 -25.22
CA LEU A 442 -23.19 4.97 -25.95
C LEU A 442 -22.60 3.68 -26.57
N PRO A 443 -22.13 2.72 -25.76
CA PRO A 443 -21.81 1.38 -26.27
C PRO A 443 -23.09 0.58 -26.46
N GLN A 444 -23.02 -0.45 -27.30
CA GLN A 444 -23.96 -1.56 -27.20
C GLN A 444 -23.64 -2.34 -25.93
N TYR A 445 -24.62 -2.48 -25.04
CA TYR A 445 -24.49 -3.25 -23.81
C TYR A 445 -24.96 -4.68 -24.03
N TYR A 446 -24.24 -5.60 -23.40
CA TYR A 446 -24.57 -7.02 -23.41
C TYR A 446 -24.49 -7.55 -21.99
N LYS A 447 -25.39 -8.45 -21.64
CA LYS A 447 -25.34 -9.22 -20.40
C LYS A 447 -25.08 -10.68 -20.68
N ILE A 448 -24.49 -11.34 -19.69
CA ILE A 448 -24.38 -12.79 -19.64
C ILE A 448 -25.00 -13.16 -18.29
N GLN A 449 -26.03 -14.01 -18.33
CA GLN A 449 -26.94 -14.18 -17.20
C GLN A 449 -27.50 -12.82 -16.74
N ASP A 450 -27.29 -12.45 -15.48
CA ASP A 450 -27.87 -11.25 -14.86
C ASP A 450 -26.88 -10.09 -14.77
N MET A 451 -25.67 -10.24 -15.33
CA MET A 451 -24.61 -9.24 -15.20
C MET A 451 -24.22 -8.62 -16.54
N VAL A 452 -24.33 -7.29 -16.60
CA VAL A 452 -23.92 -6.48 -17.76
C VAL A 452 -22.40 -6.38 -17.85
N ILE A 453 -21.87 -6.54 -19.06
CA ILE A 453 -20.45 -6.36 -19.40
C ILE A 453 -20.14 -4.87 -19.53
N VAL A 454 -19.10 -4.41 -18.83
CA VAL A 454 -18.69 -3.00 -18.90
C VAL A 454 -17.90 -2.68 -20.18
N PRO A 455 -18.09 -1.50 -20.78
CA PRO A 455 -17.37 -1.07 -21.98
C PRO A 455 -15.88 -0.82 -21.69
N VAL A 456 -14.99 -1.39 -22.52
CA VAL A 456 -13.53 -1.27 -22.36
C VAL A 456 -13.04 0.16 -22.60
N TYR A 457 -13.57 0.85 -23.62
CA TYR A 457 -13.10 2.18 -24.03
C TYR A 457 -13.56 3.34 -23.12
N ALA A 458 -14.55 3.10 -22.27
CA ALA A 458 -15.29 4.14 -21.56
C ALA A 458 -14.54 4.66 -20.32
N GLN A 459 -13.50 5.47 -20.54
CA GLN A 459 -12.78 6.16 -19.47
C GLN A 459 -12.40 7.58 -19.89
N ARG A 460 -12.75 8.55 -19.05
CA ARG A 460 -12.32 9.95 -19.17
C ARG A 460 -11.00 10.16 -18.44
N HIS A 461 -10.19 11.10 -18.95
CA HIS A 461 -8.99 11.54 -18.25
C HIS A 461 -9.36 12.14 -16.90
N LYS A 462 -8.63 11.73 -15.86
CA LYS A 462 -8.69 12.31 -14.52
C LYS A 462 -7.35 12.95 -14.21
N THR A 463 -7.36 14.27 -14.00
CA THR A 463 -6.16 15.01 -13.63
C THR A 463 -5.66 14.56 -12.25
N ASN A 464 -4.38 14.22 -12.17
CA ASN A 464 -3.72 13.92 -10.91
C ASN A 464 -3.08 15.19 -10.33
N LEU A 465 -3.26 15.39 -9.02
CA LEU A 465 -2.63 16.47 -8.29
C LEU A 465 -1.25 16.03 -7.79
N CYS A 466 -0.33 16.99 -7.69
CA CYS A 466 0.94 16.78 -7.00
C CYS A 466 0.69 16.42 -5.53
N PHE A 467 1.51 15.53 -4.97
CA PHE A 467 1.42 15.17 -3.57
C PHE A 467 1.78 16.36 -2.66
N THR A 468 0.92 16.64 -1.69
CA THR A 468 1.16 17.67 -0.69
C THR A 468 2.18 17.17 0.33
N GLN A 469 3.36 17.78 0.36
CA GLN A 469 4.48 17.33 1.21
C GLN A 469 4.24 17.50 2.73
N SER A 470 3.20 18.23 3.13
CA SER A 470 2.78 18.30 4.54
C SER A 470 2.00 17.07 5.01
N ILE A 471 1.58 16.18 4.10
CA ILE A 471 0.88 14.95 4.47
C ILE A 471 1.91 13.96 5.01
N CYS A 472 1.85 13.68 6.31
CA CYS A 472 2.69 12.73 7.00
C CYS A 472 1.86 11.94 8.02
N ASN A 473 2.13 10.63 8.14
CA ASN A 473 1.45 9.78 9.12
C ASN A 473 1.88 10.09 10.57
N TYR A 474 3.05 10.68 10.74
CA TYR A 474 3.71 10.84 12.04
C TYR A 474 3.67 12.27 12.59
N THR A 475 2.82 13.12 11.99
CA THR A 475 2.60 14.50 12.43
C THR A 475 1.10 14.73 12.55
N VAL A 476 0.67 15.43 13.60
CA VAL A 476 -0.75 15.72 13.88
C VAL A 476 -1.43 16.41 12.68
N ASN A 477 -0.91 17.58 12.25
CA ASN A 477 -1.40 18.32 11.08
C ASN A 477 -1.38 17.47 9.79
N GLY A 478 -0.34 16.65 9.63
CA GLY A 478 -0.23 15.74 8.49
C GLY A 478 -1.35 14.71 8.45
N ARG A 479 -1.75 14.15 9.61
CA ARG A 479 -2.85 13.18 9.74
C ARG A 479 -4.23 13.82 9.56
N GLU A 480 -4.44 15.03 10.08
CA GLU A 480 -5.69 15.78 9.89
C GLU A 480 -6.03 15.92 8.40
N LYS A 481 -5.04 16.25 7.57
CA LYS A 481 -5.18 16.33 6.10
C LYS A 481 -5.53 15.00 5.43
N ILE A 482 -5.29 13.87 6.09
CA ILE A 482 -5.64 12.53 5.62
C ILE A 482 -7.09 12.19 6.00
N HIS A 483 -7.50 12.63 7.19
CA HIS A 483 -8.75 12.26 7.85
C HIS A 483 -9.48 13.48 8.41
N ASN A 484 -10.37 14.10 7.61
CA ASN A 484 -11.31 15.11 8.13
C ASN A 484 -12.46 14.51 8.96
N ASN A 485 -12.56 13.19 9.10
CA ASN A 485 -13.68 12.53 9.77
C ASN A 485 -13.21 11.25 10.47
N LEU A 486 -12.92 11.37 11.76
CA LEU A 486 -12.94 10.23 12.68
C LEU A 486 -13.87 10.63 13.84
N LYS A 487 -15.05 10.01 13.89
CA LYS A 487 -15.88 10.00 15.12
C LYS A 487 -15.00 9.41 16.22
N ALA A 488 -14.60 10.25 17.17
CA ALA A 488 -13.74 9.85 18.26
C ALA A 488 -14.49 8.84 19.15
N ILE A 489 -14.14 7.56 19.03
CA ILE A 489 -14.40 6.59 20.09
C ILE A 489 -13.57 7.05 21.29
N ASN A 490 -14.12 6.92 22.50
CA ASN A 490 -13.41 7.29 23.72
C ASN A 490 -12.05 6.56 23.79
N LYS A 491 -10.95 7.33 23.73
CA LYS A 491 -9.57 6.81 23.71
C LYS A 491 -9.24 6.00 24.97
N LYS A 492 -9.78 6.39 26.13
CA LYS A 492 -9.57 5.67 27.40
C LYS A 492 -10.16 4.27 27.33
N VAL A 493 -11.38 4.16 26.81
CA VAL A 493 -12.05 2.86 26.60
C VAL A 493 -11.23 2.00 25.65
N LEU A 494 -10.83 2.53 24.50
CA LEU A 494 -10.04 1.76 23.53
C LEU A 494 -8.73 1.24 24.12
N SER A 495 -7.96 2.10 24.82
CA SER A 495 -6.70 1.71 25.47
C SER A 495 -6.92 0.60 26.50
N HIS A 496 -8.00 0.67 27.30
CA HIS A 496 -8.35 -0.37 28.25
C HIS A 496 -8.63 -1.73 27.59
N ILE A 497 -9.44 -1.75 26.51
CA ILE A 497 -9.77 -2.98 25.77
C ILE A 497 -8.53 -3.64 25.17
N MET A 498 -7.54 -2.83 24.79
CA MET A 498 -6.31 -3.33 24.20
C MET A 498 -5.37 -3.92 25.23
N LYS A 499 -5.23 -3.29 26.39
CA LYS A 499 -4.40 -3.77 27.50
C LYS A 499 -4.98 -5.06 28.10
N ASN A 500 -6.30 -5.12 28.25
CA ASN A 500 -7.01 -6.27 28.82
C ASN A 500 -7.44 -7.26 27.71
N TYR A 501 -6.47 -7.95 27.11
CA TYR A 501 -6.78 -9.09 26.25
C TYR A 501 -7.24 -10.29 27.10
N ILE A 502 -8.03 -11.18 26.51
CA ILE A 502 -8.49 -12.39 27.22
C ILE A 502 -7.42 -13.47 27.00
N PRO A 503 -6.71 -13.94 28.06
CA PRO A 503 -5.57 -14.85 27.92
C PRO A 503 -5.95 -16.20 27.29
N ASN A 504 -7.10 -16.75 27.68
CA ASN A 504 -7.60 -18.05 27.22
C ASN A 504 -8.20 -18.01 25.79
N GLN A 505 -8.05 -16.89 25.08
CA GLN A 505 -8.60 -16.71 23.73
C GLN A 505 -7.47 -16.52 22.71
N THR A 506 -7.77 -16.88 21.48
CA THR A 506 -6.81 -16.82 20.38
C THR A 506 -6.36 -15.39 20.08
N ILE A 507 -5.18 -15.23 19.49
CA ILE A 507 -4.71 -13.94 18.98
C ILE A 507 -5.65 -13.39 17.91
N GLU A 508 -6.27 -14.27 17.11
CA GLU A 508 -7.25 -13.90 16.10
C GLU A 508 -8.52 -13.30 16.73
N TYR A 509 -9.05 -13.93 17.78
CA TYR A 509 -10.23 -13.44 18.50
C TYR A 509 -9.96 -12.08 19.12
N ASN A 510 -8.86 -11.95 19.87
CA ASN A 510 -8.50 -10.69 20.54
C ASN A 510 -8.30 -9.53 19.54
N ASP A 511 -7.69 -9.80 18.39
CA ASP A 511 -7.54 -8.83 17.29
C ASP A 511 -8.88 -8.44 16.64
N ASN A 512 -9.71 -9.44 16.31
CA ASN A 512 -10.98 -9.21 15.63
C ASN A 512 -12.02 -8.56 16.57
N ARG A 513 -11.96 -8.80 17.89
CA ARG A 513 -12.74 -8.12 18.92
C ARG A 513 -12.55 -6.61 18.88
N ILE A 514 -11.29 -6.15 18.92
CA ILE A 514 -10.94 -4.73 18.84
C ILE A 514 -11.48 -4.14 17.54
N SER A 515 -11.27 -4.85 16.42
CA SER A 515 -11.76 -4.44 15.10
C SER A 515 -13.28 -4.27 15.07
N ARG A 516 -14.01 -5.16 15.75
CA ARG A 516 -15.47 -5.13 15.82
C ARG A 516 -15.99 -3.99 16.67
N PHE A 517 -15.42 -3.80 17.86
CA PHE A 517 -15.75 -2.68 18.74
C PHE A 517 -15.64 -1.35 17.98
N ILE A 518 -14.55 -1.18 17.24
CA ILE A 518 -14.30 0.04 16.46
C ILE A 518 -15.28 0.17 15.28
N ALA A 519 -15.57 -0.92 14.57
CA ALA A 519 -16.51 -0.90 13.47
C ALA A 519 -17.94 -0.56 13.91
N GLN A 520 -18.28 -0.86 15.16
CA GLN A 520 -19.54 -0.50 15.80
C GLN A 520 -19.50 0.87 16.50
N TYR A 521 -18.42 1.64 16.33
CA TYR A 521 -18.24 2.96 16.95
C TYR A 521 -18.31 2.93 18.49
N GLY A 522 -17.86 1.84 19.12
CA GLY A 522 -17.96 1.66 20.56
C GLY A 522 -19.40 1.60 21.08
N ARG A 523 -20.35 1.18 20.23
CA ARG A 523 -21.76 1.04 20.58
C ARG A 523 -22.22 -0.41 20.50
N CYS A 524 -23.21 -0.76 21.31
CA CYS A 524 -23.90 -2.04 21.20
C CYS A 524 -24.51 -2.20 19.80
N ALA A 525 -24.32 -3.36 19.18
CA ALA A 525 -24.81 -3.61 17.80
C ALA A 525 -26.34 -3.51 17.67
N ILE A 526 -27.04 -3.80 18.75
CA ILE A 526 -28.49 -3.93 18.80
C ILE A 526 -29.09 -2.66 19.41
N SER A 527 -28.81 -2.39 20.68
CA SER A 527 -29.39 -1.23 21.38
C SER A 527 -28.84 0.12 20.89
N GLY A 528 -27.64 0.15 20.30
CA GLY A 528 -27.00 1.40 19.85
C GLY A 528 -26.43 2.27 20.98
N VAL A 529 -26.57 1.84 22.23
CA VAL A 529 -26.02 2.49 23.43
C VAL A 529 -24.50 2.48 23.39
N GLU A 530 -23.88 3.59 23.83
CA GLU A 530 -22.44 3.71 23.94
C GLU A 530 -21.89 2.82 25.05
N LEU A 531 -20.85 2.06 24.73
CA LEU A 531 -20.24 1.10 25.63
C LEU A 531 -19.12 1.79 26.41
N GLY A 532 -19.19 1.66 27.74
CA GLY A 532 -18.16 2.17 28.65
C GLY A 532 -16.95 1.24 28.75
N LEU A 533 -16.21 1.36 29.86
CA LEU A 533 -15.09 0.47 30.18
C LEU A 533 -15.56 -0.96 30.44
N ASN A 534 -16.69 -1.10 31.13
CA ASN A 534 -17.28 -2.36 31.60
C ASN A 534 -18.66 -2.58 30.94
N ASN A 535 -19.30 -3.72 31.25
CA ASN A 535 -20.68 -4.06 30.87
C ASN A 535 -20.90 -4.35 29.38
N TRP A 536 -19.88 -4.87 28.70
CA TRP A 536 -20.00 -5.28 27.32
C TRP A 536 -19.14 -6.51 27.03
N HIS A 537 -19.60 -7.33 26.09
CA HIS A 537 -18.92 -8.55 25.69
C HIS A 537 -18.88 -8.69 24.16
N CYS A 538 -17.82 -9.32 23.68
CA CYS A 538 -17.71 -9.71 22.27
C CYS A 538 -18.23 -11.13 22.10
N HIS A 539 -19.46 -11.23 21.62
CA HIS A 539 -20.18 -12.48 21.45
C HIS A 539 -19.94 -13.06 20.04
N TYR A 540 -20.05 -14.38 19.93
CA TYR A 540 -20.03 -15.10 18.66
C TYR A 540 -21.44 -15.17 18.08
N LYS A 541 -21.63 -14.83 16.82
CA LYS A 541 -22.93 -14.99 16.15
C LYS A 541 -23.30 -16.47 16.02
N ILE A 542 -22.33 -17.29 15.60
CA ILE A 542 -22.43 -18.75 15.58
C ILE A 542 -21.49 -19.27 16.66
N PRO A 543 -21.96 -20.12 17.60
CA PRO A 543 -21.17 -20.61 18.71
C PRO A 543 -19.78 -21.13 18.29
N TYR A 544 -18.76 -20.86 19.11
CA TYR A 544 -17.39 -21.25 18.79
C TYR A 544 -17.21 -22.77 18.71
N HIS A 545 -17.87 -23.54 19.58
CA HIS A 545 -17.77 -25.01 19.56
C HIS A 545 -18.30 -25.64 18.26
N LEU A 546 -19.26 -24.97 17.58
CA LEU A 546 -19.78 -25.40 16.28
C LEU A 546 -18.92 -24.91 15.12
N SER A 547 -18.56 -23.62 15.14
CA SER A 547 -17.93 -22.97 13.98
C SER A 547 -16.40 -23.05 13.98
N LYS A 548 -15.77 -23.18 15.16
CA LYS A 548 -14.33 -22.99 15.41
C LYS A 548 -13.76 -21.75 14.69
N ASN A 549 -14.56 -20.69 14.61
CA ASN A 549 -14.32 -19.57 13.70
C ASN A 549 -14.29 -18.23 14.44
N ASP A 550 -13.08 -17.75 14.72
CA ASP A 550 -12.81 -16.43 15.31
C ASP A 550 -12.83 -15.30 14.26
N SER A 551 -13.32 -15.54 13.04
CA SER A 551 -13.35 -14.53 11.99
C SER A 551 -14.17 -13.31 12.38
N TYR A 552 -13.73 -12.15 11.87
CA TYR A 552 -14.42 -10.88 12.05
C TYR A 552 -15.92 -10.94 11.71
N SER A 553 -16.33 -11.70 10.69
CA SER A 553 -17.74 -11.89 10.31
C SER A 553 -18.59 -12.52 11.41
N ASN A 554 -17.99 -13.44 12.18
CA ASN A 554 -18.68 -14.20 13.23
C ASN A 554 -18.73 -13.48 14.58
N LEU A 555 -18.09 -12.32 14.73
CA LEU A 555 -18.10 -11.59 16.00
C LEU A 555 -19.14 -10.47 16.02
N ILE A 556 -19.67 -10.15 17.19
CA ILE A 556 -20.57 -9.03 17.45
C ILE A 556 -20.34 -8.49 18.87
N VAL A 557 -20.30 -7.16 19.03
CA VAL A 557 -20.14 -6.53 20.34
C VAL A 557 -21.51 -6.12 20.89
N LEU A 558 -21.83 -6.59 22.10
CA LEU A 558 -23.12 -6.37 22.77
C LEU A 558 -22.92 -5.85 24.19
N HIS A 559 -23.88 -5.06 24.66
CA HIS A 559 -23.99 -4.72 26.08
C HIS A 559 -24.43 -5.97 26.87
N GLU A 560 -24.01 -6.07 28.12
CA GLU A 560 -24.25 -7.23 28.99
C GLU A 560 -25.75 -7.54 29.15
N SER A 561 -26.60 -6.51 29.32
CA SER A 561 -28.06 -6.69 29.40
C SER A 561 -28.67 -7.34 28.15
N ILE A 562 -28.17 -6.99 26.96
CA ILE A 562 -28.62 -7.59 25.69
C ILE A 562 -28.08 -9.01 25.55
N LEU A 563 -26.85 -9.25 26.02
CA LEU A 563 -26.28 -10.59 26.01
C LEU A 563 -27.06 -11.54 26.92
N ASN A 564 -27.43 -11.07 28.11
CA ASN A 564 -28.28 -11.82 29.05
C ASN A 564 -29.61 -12.19 28.38
N LEU A 565 -30.22 -11.25 27.64
CA LEU A 565 -31.44 -11.51 26.87
C LEU A 565 -31.25 -12.55 25.75
N VAL A 566 -30.07 -12.67 25.16
CA VAL A 566 -29.78 -13.74 24.17
C VAL A 566 -29.73 -15.12 24.83
N TYR A 567 -29.22 -15.23 26.06
CA TYR A 567 -29.05 -16.53 26.75
C TYR A 567 -30.23 -16.94 27.66
N LEU A 568 -31.10 -16.01 28.04
CA LEU A 568 -32.25 -16.29 28.89
C LEU A 568 -33.21 -17.28 28.21
N LYS A 569 -33.63 -18.32 28.96
CA LYS A 569 -34.60 -19.34 28.52
C LYS A 569 -36.00 -19.18 29.15
N ASP A 570 -36.07 -18.46 30.26
CA ASP A 570 -37.30 -18.25 31.05
C ASP A 570 -38.14 -17.12 30.44
N LYS A 571 -39.37 -17.43 30.02
CA LYS A 571 -40.27 -16.52 29.29
C LYS A 571 -40.69 -15.30 30.11
N ASP A 572 -40.94 -15.49 31.41
CA ASP A 572 -41.39 -14.39 32.28
C ASP A 572 -40.26 -13.38 32.52
N LYS A 573 -39.03 -13.88 32.66
CA LYS A 573 -37.84 -13.02 32.79
C LYS A 573 -37.50 -12.31 31.49
N ILE A 574 -37.66 -12.96 30.34
CA ILE A 574 -37.48 -12.35 29.02
C ILE A 574 -38.41 -11.15 28.86
N GLN A 575 -39.69 -11.29 29.19
CA GLN A 575 -40.67 -10.21 29.05
C GLN A 575 -40.36 -9.02 29.97
N ARG A 576 -39.92 -9.27 31.20
CA ARG A 576 -39.46 -8.21 32.13
C ARG A 576 -38.28 -7.42 31.57
N VAL A 577 -37.24 -8.11 31.09
CA VAL A 577 -36.03 -7.47 30.55
C VAL A 577 -36.32 -6.70 29.26
N ILE A 578 -37.25 -7.17 28.42
CA ILE A 578 -37.68 -6.42 27.22
C ILE A 578 -38.37 -5.12 27.58
N ASN A 579 -39.26 -5.16 28.58
CA ASN A 579 -39.97 -3.98 29.07
C ASN A 579 -39.00 -2.97 29.69
N GLU A 580 -37.99 -3.42 30.43
CA GLU A 580 -36.94 -2.56 31.01
C GLU A 580 -36.06 -1.90 29.94
N LEU A 581 -35.70 -2.63 28.88
CA LEU A 581 -34.79 -2.15 27.83
C LEU A 581 -35.48 -1.36 26.72
N GLN A 582 -36.83 -1.30 26.70
CA GLN A 582 -37.65 -0.58 25.72
C GLN A 582 -37.22 -0.84 24.26
N LEU A 583 -37.01 -2.11 23.91
CA LEU A 583 -36.48 -2.51 22.60
C LEU A 583 -37.53 -2.38 21.48
N ASN A 584 -37.12 -1.94 20.29
CA ASN A 584 -37.99 -1.89 19.11
C ASN A 584 -38.02 -3.21 18.33
N ASN A 585 -39.02 -3.38 17.45
CA ASN A 585 -39.21 -4.61 16.65
C ASN A 585 -37.96 -5.01 15.84
N LYS A 586 -37.24 -4.03 15.26
CA LYS A 586 -35.99 -4.30 14.52
C LYS A 586 -34.85 -4.78 15.41
N GLN A 587 -34.82 -4.39 16.68
CA GLN A 587 -33.85 -4.85 17.66
C GLN A 587 -34.18 -6.27 18.12
N LEU A 588 -35.46 -6.58 18.33
CA LEU A 588 -35.94 -7.92 18.66
C LEU A 588 -35.64 -8.91 17.52
N GLU A 589 -35.89 -8.54 16.26
CA GLU A 589 -35.52 -9.37 15.09
C GLU A 589 -34.03 -9.75 15.10
N LYS A 590 -33.14 -8.80 15.39
CA LYS A 590 -31.70 -9.07 15.48
C LYS A 590 -31.32 -9.96 16.66
N ILE A 591 -32.00 -9.83 17.79
CA ILE A 591 -31.80 -10.73 18.94
C ILE A 591 -32.26 -12.13 18.57
N ASN A 592 -33.39 -12.25 17.89
CA ASN A 592 -33.95 -13.50 17.41
C ASN A 592 -33.05 -14.18 16.37
N GLU A 593 -32.41 -13.42 15.48
CA GLU A 593 -31.37 -13.95 14.59
C GLU A 593 -30.23 -14.61 15.37
N LEU A 594 -29.77 -14.00 16.47
CA LEU A 594 -28.72 -14.58 17.32
C LEU A 594 -29.23 -15.80 18.09
N ARG A 595 -30.42 -15.72 18.71
CA ARG A 595 -31.04 -16.82 19.47
C ARG A 595 -31.23 -18.08 18.60
N LYS A 596 -31.64 -17.90 17.34
CA LYS A 596 -31.73 -18.99 16.35
C LYS A 596 -30.41 -19.72 16.15
N GLN A 597 -29.27 -19.02 16.13
CA GLN A 597 -27.96 -19.66 15.94
C GLN A 597 -27.50 -20.50 17.13
N TYR A 598 -28.09 -20.27 18.31
CA TYR A 598 -27.84 -21.03 19.54
C TYR A 598 -28.96 -22.04 19.84
N ASN A 599 -29.88 -22.26 18.90
CA ASN A 599 -31.06 -23.11 19.07
C ASN A 599 -31.94 -22.73 20.28
N TYR A 600 -32.07 -21.43 20.55
CA TYR A 600 -32.98 -20.92 21.58
C TYR A 600 -34.32 -20.47 20.98
N GLU A 601 -35.38 -20.53 21.80
CA GLU A 601 -36.71 -20.04 21.42
C GLU A 601 -36.68 -18.55 21.07
N ILE A 602 -37.38 -18.19 20.00
CA ILE A 602 -37.53 -16.83 19.50
C ILE A 602 -38.43 -16.07 20.47
N ILE A 603 -38.12 -14.79 20.68
CA ILE A 603 -38.91 -13.86 21.48
C ILE A 603 -39.99 -13.21 20.61
#